data_AF-A0A661IFD3-F1
#
_entry.id   AF-A0A661IFD3-F1
#
_cell.length_a   1.000
_cell.length_b   1.000
_cell.length_c   1.000
_cell.angle_alpha   90.00
_cell.angle_beta   90.00
_cell.angle_gamma   90.00
#
_symmetry.space_group_name_H-M   'P 1'
#
loop_
_entity.id
_entity.type
_entity.pdbx_description
1 polymer ?
#
loop_
_entity_poly.entity_id
_entity_poly.type
_entity_poly.pdbx_seq_one_letter_code
_entity_poly.pdbx_strand_id
1 'polypeptide(L)' 'VALRTKPGVKPVYVSPGYGIDLEGSWRMALAAAKGYRLPEPIRRAHQLAQRAKAFVRQGARQLRGPTQRR' A
#
# COMPACT_ATOMS: atom_id res chain seq x y z
N VAL A 1 13.36 11.34 -6.10
CA VAL A 1 14.49 10.89 -5.25
C VAL A 1 14.34 9.42 -4.88
N ALA A 2 15.44 8.66 -4.81
CA ALA A 2 15.44 7.31 -4.23
C ALA A 2 15.69 7.42 -2.72
N LEU A 3 14.68 7.10 -1.90
CA LEU A 3 14.69 7.26 -0.45
C LEU A 3 14.73 5.90 0.25
N ARG A 4 15.70 5.72 1.15
CA ARG A 4 15.76 4.53 2.01
C ARG A 4 15.05 4.79 3.33
N THR A 5 13.84 4.25 3.46
CA THR A 5 12.97 4.40 4.63
C THR A 5 13.25 3.38 5.75
N LYS A 6 13.88 2.26 5.42
CA LYS A 6 14.30 1.22 6.36
C LYS A 6 15.68 0.67 5.98
N PRO A 7 16.59 0.41 6.94
CA PRO A 7 17.88 -0.23 6.67
C PRO A 7 17.71 -1.62 6.05
N GLY A 8 18.63 -2.01 5.16
CA GLY A 8 18.68 -3.36 4.59
C GLY A 8 17.55 -3.74 3.61
N VAL A 9 16.63 -2.82 3.27
CA VAL A 9 15.55 -3.08 2.29
C VAL A 9 15.66 -2.18 1.07
N LYS A 10 15.03 -2.59 -0.05
CA LYS A 10 14.99 -1.80 -1.28
C LYS A 10 14.43 -0.39 -1.00
N PRO A 11 15.00 0.67 -1.61
CA PRO A 11 14.49 2.03 -1.46
C PRO A 11 13.07 2.17 -2.03
N VAL A 12 12.42 3.28 -1.69
CA VAL A 12 11.19 3.77 -2.33
C VAL A 12 11.53 4.99 -3.18
N TYR A 13 10.79 5.20 -4.27
CA TYR A 13 10.94 6.39 -5.10
C TYR A 13 9.89 7.41 -4.69
N VAL A 14 10.35 8.61 -4.33
CA VAL A 14 9.50 9.72 -3.92
C VAL A 14 9.63 10.84 -4.93
N SER A 15 8.50 11.37 -5.37
CA SER A 15 8.39 12.55 -6.21
C SER A 15 7.45 13.56 -5.53
N PRO A 16 7.62 14.87 -5.78
CA PRO A 16 6.66 15.87 -5.34
C PRO A 16 5.28 15.62 -5.96
N GLY A 17 4.23 15.98 -5.21
CA GLY A 17 2.86 16.10 -5.71
C GLY A 17 2.51 17.56 -5.96
N TYR A 18 1.22 17.90 -5.84
CA TYR A 18 0.76 19.28 -5.90
C TYR A 18 1.02 20.04 -4.59
N GLY A 19 1.49 21.28 -4.68
CA GLY A 19 1.66 22.17 -3.51
C GLY A 19 2.79 21.80 -2.56
N ILE A 20 3.76 20.99 -2.99
CA ILE A 20 4.90 20.56 -2.19
C ILE A 20 6.16 20.52 -3.06
N ASP A 21 7.29 20.90 -2.48
CA ASP A 21 8.60 20.81 -3.12
C ASP A 21 9.22 19.41 -2.96
N LEU A 22 10.37 19.20 -3.58
CA LEU A 22 11.07 17.92 -3.48
C LEU A 22 11.52 17.65 -2.05
N GLU A 23 12.04 18.64 -1.33
CA GLU A 23 12.52 18.45 0.03
C GLU A 23 11.39 18.05 0.98
N GLY A 24 10.30 18.81 0.98
CA GLY A 24 9.10 18.52 1.75
C GLY A 24 8.55 17.13 1.44
N SER A 25 8.51 16.74 0.16
CA SER A 25 7.96 15.44 -0.25
C SER A 25 8.68 14.25 0.39
N TRP A 26 10.02 14.24 0.39
CA TRP A 26 10.78 13.11 0.92
C TRP A 26 10.88 13.15 2.45
N ARG A 27 10.88 14.34 3.06
CA ARG A 27 10.81 14.50 4.52
C ARG A 27 9.50 13.96 5.08
N MET A 28 8.37 14.30 4.45
CA MET A 28 7.06 13.75 4.81
C MET A 28 7.02 12.23 4.65
N ALA A 29 7.54 11.70 3.53
CA ALA A 29 7.59 10.25 3.30
C ALA A 29 8.43 9.51 4.35
N LEU A 30 9.58 10.07 4.76
CA LEU A 30 10.45 9.50 5.78
C LEU A 30 9.78 9.50 7.17
N ALA A 31 9.17 10.63 7.56
CA ALA A 31 8.44 10.74 8.82
C ALA A 31 7.26 9.77 8.91
N ALA A 32 6.57 9.52 7.79
CA ALA A 32 5.45 8.58 7.73
C ALA A 32 5.87 7.10 7.70
N ALA A 33 7.15 6.77 7.42
CA ALA A 33 7.60 5.38 7.28
C ALA A 33 7.56 4.56 8.56
N LYS A 34 7.84 5.18 9.72
CA LYS A 34 7.72 4.58 11.07
C LYS A 34 8.33 3.15 11.16
N GLY A 35 9.54 2.95 10.62
CA GLY A 35 10.25 1.67 10.66
C GLY A 35 9.87 0.63 9.59
N TYR A 36 8.95 0.97 8.68
CA TYR A 36 8.59 0.13 7.52
C TYR A 36 9.21 0.66 6.22
N ARG A 37 9.24 -0.20 5.19
CA ARG A 37 9.64 0.20 3.84
C ARG A 37 8.66 1.20 3.21
N LEU A 38 7.36 0.92 3.32
CA LEU A 38 6.30 1.78 2.77
C LEU A 38 5.79 2.73 3.87
N PRO A 39 5.57 4.03 3.55
CA PRO A 39 4.89 4.96 4.44
C PRO A 39 3.59 4.38 5.00
N GLU A 40 3.32 4.66 6.27
CA GLU A 40 2.18 4.12 7.00
C GLU A 40 0.83 4.34 6.30
N PRO A 41 0.52 5.52 5.71
CA PRO A 41 -0.72 5.72 4.96
C PRO A 41 -0.89 4.74 3.79
N ILE A 42 0.15 4.58 2.97
CA ILE A 42 0.14 3.68 1.81
C ILE A 42 0.06 2.22 2.25
N ARG A 43 0.77 1.86 3.33
CA ARG A 43 0.74 0.52 3.90
C ARG A 43 -0.66 0.17 4.41
N ARG A 44 -1.33 1.07 5.13
CA ARG A 44 -2.71 0.87 5.62
C ARG A 44 -3.72 0.83 4.49
N ALA A 45 -3.62 1.72 3.50
CA ALA A 45 -4.45 1.70 2.30
C ALA A 45 -4.35 0.36 1.56
N HIS A 46 -3.14 -0.18 1.40
CA HIS A 46 -2.93 -1.50 0.81
C HIS A 46 -3.63 -2.61 1.61
N GLN A 47 -3.46 -2.62 2.94
CA GLN A 47 -4.10 -3.61 3.81
C GLN A 47 -5.63 -3.56 3.71
N LEU A 48 -6.22 -2.36 3.68
CA LEU A 48 -7.65 -2.16 3.51
C LEU A 48 -8.12 -2.68 2.15
N ALA A 49 -7.42 -2.32 1.07
CA ALA A 49 -7.75 -2.77 -0.28
C ALA A 49 -7.67 -4.31 -0.42
N GLN A 50 -6.72 -4.98 0.25
CA GLN A 50 -6.66 -6.44 0.27
C GLN A 50 -7.83 -7.07 1.00
N ARG A 51 -8.25 -6.49 2.15
CA ARG A 51 -9.44 -6.95 2.88
C ARG A 51 -10.71 -6.80 2.05
N ALA A 52 -10.89 -5.65 1.40
CA ALA A 52 -12.03 -5.42 0.50
C ALA A 52 -12.04 -6.41 -0.67
N LYS A 53 -10.89 -6.66 -1.30
CA LYS A 53 -10.75 -7.69 -2.35
C LYS A 53 -11.13 -9.08 -1.86
N ALA A 54 -10.69 -9.47 -0.66
CA ALA A 54 -11.03 -10.76 -0.08
C ALA A 54 -12.53 -10.89 0.18
N PHE A 55 -13.17 -9.85 0.73
CA PHE A 55 -14.61 -9.79 0.96
C PHE A 55 -15.40 -10.00 -0.35
N VAL A 56 -15.07 -9.25 -1.40
CA VAL A 56 -15.73 -9.39 -2.72
C VAL A 56 -15.54 -10.80 -3.29
N ARG A 57 -14.34 -11.38 -3.18
CA ARG A 57 -14.08 -12.76 -3.65
C ARG A 57 -14.88 -13.82 -2.88
N GLN A 58 -15.06 -13.64 -1.57
CA GLN A 58 -15.86 -14.56 -0.75
C GLN A 58 -17.35 -14.49 -1.13
N GLY A 59 -17.91 -13.28 -1.28
CA GLY A 59 -19.29 -13.12 -1.74
C GLY A 59 -19.51 -13.71 -3.14
N ALA A 60 -18.58 -13.47 -4.07
CA ALA A 60 -18.63 -14.07 -5.41
C ALA A 60 -18.55 -15.61 -5.39
N ARG A 61 -17.84 -16.20 -4.42
CA ARG A 61 -17.76 -17.67 -4.25
C ARG A 61 -19.04 -18.25 -3.68
N GLN A 62 -19.68 -17.55 -2.74
CA GLN A 62 -20.97 -17.97 -2.17
C GLN A 62 -22.09 -17.95 -3.22
N LEU A 63 -22.13 -16.92 -4.07
CA LEU A 63 -23.12 -16.80 -5.15
C LEU A 63 -22.95 -17.84 -6.26
N ARG A 64 -21.73 -18.34 -6.49
CA ARG A 64 -21.47 -19.33 -7.54
C ARG A 64 -21.97 -20.75 -7.21
N GLY A 65 -22.42 -21.00 -5.97
CA GLY A 65 -22.89 -22.31 -5.51
C GLY A 65 -21.86 -23.44 -5.73
N PRO A 66 -22.08 -24.66 -5.20
CA PRO A 66 -21.38 -25.80 -5.73
C PRO A 66 -21.86 -25.99 -7.17
N THR A 67 -21.00 -25.72 -8.15
CA THR A 67 -21.21 -26.15 -9.54
C THR A 67 -21.64 -27.60 -9.47
N GLN A 68 -22.88 -27.90 -9.87
CA GLN A 68 -23.41 -29.26 -9.93
C GLN A 68 -22.41 -30.08 -10.76
N ARG A 69 -21.56 -30.85 -10.07
CA ARG A 69 -20.76 -31.90 -10.68
C ARG A 69 -21.75 -33.00 -11.04
N ARG A 70 -22.12 -33.05 -12.31
CA ARG A 70 -22.59 -34.29 -12.93
C ARG A 70 -21.38 -35.17 -13.21
#